data_AF-A0A250XTC7-F1
#
_entry.id   AF-A0A250XTC7-F1
#
_cell.length_a   1.000
_cell.length_b   1.000
_cell.length_c   1.000
_cell.angle_alpha   90.00
_cell.angle_beta   90.00
_cell.angle_gamma   90.00
#
_symmetry.space_group_name_H-M   'P 1'
#
loop_
_entity.id
_entity.type
_entity.pdbx_description
1 polymer ?
#
loop_
_entity_poly.entity_id
_entity_poly.type
_entity_poly.pdbx_seq_one_letter_code
_entity_poly.pdbx_strand_id
1 'polypeptide(L)'
;MSDSDSDTEPDVQIEEDSNAGLHPLFWDAIPDGAEQDPNWQALEALKNESTLEERAENFKVQGNRKLKTGLEVNNKHILREAVDFYSNWRKCLEDGLIAQKLDSDNVKAYFRAAKAALELGQFKLCREQCEKGQAKDSKALQFSSILKSAQERESIELQKKTAEELRNMAHLAPFQKLADAILSRGIKVCLPQVRLEDRYHPTLDEAGHLQWPVMIMYPEAMQQDSIECFHEEDTVAAQMDEMFGPDTPPLSWDSKGEYTRDRVELYYLSYAGRPLDREQLILAVQGKWPDGSADSGPQRYGQKAAMWRQVDQQMSLLQLLTCEDYVVPGIPLLFAIAKGTEYKKRFLSQGMK
;
A
#
# COMPACT_ATOMS: atom_id res chain seq x y z
N MET A 1 40.31 14.58 44.06
CA MET A 1 39.13 14.55 44.93
C MET A 1 37.99 15.03 44.05
N SER A 2 37.38 14.16 43.23
CA SER A 2 36.46 13.06 43.63
C SER A 2 35.21 13.72 44.26
N ASP A 3 33.95 13.51 43.83
CA ASP A 3 33.26 12.39 43.20
C ASP A 3 31.97 12.96 42.55
N SER A 4 31.64 12.63 41.30
CA SER A 4 30.54 11.72 40.90
C SER A 4 29.26 11.82 41.74
N ASP A 5 28.16 12.27 41.13
CA ASP A 5 26.84 11.70 41.43
C ASP A 5 25.98 11.71 40.16
N SER A 6 25.56 10.50 39.81
CA SER A 6 24.70 10.12 38.70
C SER A 6 23.26 10.07 39.20
N ASP A 7 22.43 11.02 38.82
CA ASP A 7 20.99 10.90 39.02
C ASP A 7 20.34 10.50 37.68
N THR A 8 20.04 9.21 37.63
CA THR A 8 19.25 8.54 36.58
C THR A 8 17.78 8.87 36.85
N GLU A 9 17.09 9.49 35.91
CA GLU A 9 15.63 9.61 35.97
C GLU A 9 15.01 8.19 35.94
N PRO A 10 14.15 7.81 36.90
CA PRO A 10 13.35 6.62 36.74
C PRO A 10 12.19 6.93 35.79
N ASP A 11 12.18 6.22 34.66
CA ASP A 11 11.06 6.11 33.75
C ASP A 11 9.88 5.45 34.49
N VAL A 12 8.93 6.28 34.95
CA VAL A 12 7.72 5.82 35.62
C VAL A 12 6.69 5.48 34.55
N GLN A 13 6.70 4.21 34.12
CA GLN A 13 5.56 3.60 33.46
C GLN A 13 4.44 3.43 34.49
N ILE A 14 3.40 4.28 34.41
CA ILE A 14 2.11 4.03 35.05
C ILE A 14 1.09 3.83 33.93
N GLU A 15 0.96 2.59 33.46
CA GLU A 15 -0.33 2.07 33.03
C GLU A 15 -0.98 1.44 34.28
N GLU A 16 -1.62 2.28 35.09
CA GLU A 16 -2.58 1.78 36.08
C GLU A 16 -3.87 1.49 35.32
N ASP A 17 -4.18 0.21 35.19
CA ASP A 17 -5.49 -0.30 34.76
C ASP A 17 -6.55 0.29 35.70
N SER A 18 -7.19 1.39 35.27
CA SER A 18 -7.97 2.32 36.10
C SER A 18 -9.19 1.69 36.75
N ASN A 19 -9.51 0.45 36.41
CA ASN A 19 -10.71 -0.27 36.83
C ASN A 19 -10.40 -1.47 37.76
N ALA A 20 -9.12 -1.73 38.08
CA ALA A 20 -8.71 -2.86 38.90
C ALA A 20 -9.33 -2.81 40.30
N GLY A 21 -10.22 -3.77 40.59
CA GLY A 21 -10.89 -3.92 41.90
C GLY A 21 -12.15 -3.07 42.11
N LEU A 22 -12.55 -2.26 41.13
CA LEU A 22 -13.82 -1.54 41.18
C LEU A 22 -14.98 -2.46 40.80
N HIS A 23 -16.15 -2.24 41.43
CA HIS A 23 -17.38 -2.91 41.00
C HIS A 23 -17.73 -2.45 39.56
N PRO A 24 -18.23 -3.33 38.68
CA PRO A 24 -18.46 -2.99 37.26
C PRO A 24 -19.39 -1.82 36.96
N LEU A 25 -20.10 -1.34 37.98
CA LEU A 25 -20.94 -0.14 37.91
C LEU A 25 -20.13 1.16 37.86
N PHE A 26 -18.86 1.12 38.29
CA PHE A 26 -17.97 2.29 38.41
C PHE A 26 -16.76 2.20 37.47
N TRP A 27 -16.80 1.32 36.47
CA TRP A 27 -15.75 1.24 35.46
C TRP A 27 -15.87 2.40 34.47
N ASP A 28 -14.77 3.09 34.21
CA ASP A 28 -14.71 4.17 33.23
C ASP A 28 -14.66 3.63 31.77
N ALA A 29 -14.23 2.38 31.60
CA ALA A 29 -14.23 1.64 30.35
C ALA A 29 -14.38 0.13 30.62
N ILE A 30 -14.91 -0.63 29.67
CA ILE A 30 -15.06 -2.09 29.83
C ILE A 30 -13.67 -2.72 29.67
N PRO A 31 -13.10 -3.35 30.72
CA PRO A 31 -11.78 -3.97 30.64
C PRO A 31 -11.80 -5.29 29.85
N ASP A 32 -10.66 -5.67 29.31
CA ASP A 32 -10.50 -6.96 28.61
C ASP A 32 -10.72 -8.12 29.59
N GLY A 33 -11.68 -9.00 29.28
CA GLY A 33 -12.09 -10.10 30.16
C GLY A 33 -13.25 -9.79 31.12
N ALA A 34 -13.90 -8.62 31.01
CA ALA A 34 -15.09 -8.25 31.77
C ALA A 34 -16.20 -9.33 31.80
N GLU A 35 -16.30 -10.12 30.72
CA GLU A 35 -17.26 -11.24 30.60
C GLU A 35 -17.06 -12.33 31.66
N GLN A 36 -15.90 -12.39 32.32
CA GLN A 36 -15.57 -13.36 33.36
C GLN A 36 -15.91 -12.85 34.78
N ASP A 37 -16.22 -11.56 34.93
CA ASP A 37 -16.57 -10.97 36.23
C ASP A 37 -18.03 -11.31 36.61
N PRO A 38 -18.28 -11.96 37.77
CA PRO A 38 -19.63 -12.35 38.19
C PRO A 38 -20.59 -11.18 38.41
N ASN A 39 -20.09 -10.02 38.84
CA ASN A 39 -20.91 -8.82 39.02
C ASN A 39 -21.26 -8.17 37.68
N TRP A 40 -20.37 -8.26 36.68
CA TRP A 40 -20.67 -7.84 35.31
C TRP A 40 -21.75 -8.73 34.72
N GLN A 41 -21.62 -10.06 34.88
CA GLN A 41 -22.63 -11.02 34.45
C GLN A 41 -23.98 -10.79 35.15
N ALA A 42 -23.99 -10.43 36.44
CA ALA A 42 -25.22 -10.10 37.16
C ALA A 42 -25.87 -8.80 36.68
N LEU A 43 -25.08 -7.76 36.38
CA LEU A 43 -25.58 -6.51 35.79
C LEU A 43 -26.09 -6.71 34.37
N GLU A 44 -25.40 -7.54 33.58
CA GLU A 44 -25.82 -7.92 32.24
C GLU A 44 -27.09 -8.78 32.27
N ALA A 45 -27.23 -9.66 33.25
CA ALA A 45 -28.46 -10.41 33.51
C ALA A 45 -29.61 -9.47 33.90
N LEU A 46 -29.43 -8.52 34.82
CA LEU A 46 -30.44 -7.51 35.18
C LEU A 46 -30.86 -6.65 33.98
N LYS A 47 -29.91 -6.23 33.16
CA LYS A 47 -30.16 -5.51 31.89
C LYS A 47 -30.92 -6.38 30.89
N ASN A 48 -30.73 -7.70 30.96
CA ASN A 48 -31.38 -8.70 30.12
C ASN A 48 -32.64 -9.35 30.75
N GLU A 49 -33.03 -8.96 31.96
CA GLU A 49 -34.23 -9.44 32.67
C GLU A 49 -35.47 -8.56 32.39
N SER A 50 -35.29 -7.35 31.85
CA SER A 50 -36.41 -6.51 31.45
C SER A 50 -37.11 -7.07 30.21
N THR A 51 -38.45 -7.03 30.19
CA THR A 51 -39.24 -7.36 29.00
C THR A 51 -38.88 -6.43 27.83
N LEU A 52 -39.14 -6.85 26.59
CA LEU A 52 -38.83 -6.02 25.41
C LEU A 52 -39.59 -4.68 25.46
N GLU A 53 -40.79 -4.69 26.02
CA GLU A 53 -41.63 -3.53 26.26
C GLU A 53 -41.02 -2.56 27.29
N GLU A 54 -40.53 -3.08 28.41
CA GLU A 54 -39.87 -2.26 29.45
C GLU A 54 -38.56 -1.67 28.95
N ARG A 55 -37.79 -2.40 28.15
CA ARG A 55 -36.58 -1.86 27.51
C ARG A 55 -36.93 -0.74 26.54
N ALA A 56 -37.90 -0.95 25.66
CA ALA A 56 -38.32 0.05 24.69
C ALA A 56 -38.85 1.33 25.38
N GLU A 57 -39.63 1.17 26.44
CA GLU A 57 -40.11 2.30 27.24
C GLU A 57 -38.96 3.03 27.93
N ASN A 58 -38.00 2.29 28.50
CA ASN A 58 -36.84 2.87 29.16
C ASN A 58 -35.94 3.64 28.18
N PHE A 59 -35.63 3.08 27.00
CA PHE A 59 -34.89 3.78 25.94
C PHE A 59 -35.61 5.05 25.47
N LYS A 60 -36.93 4.99 25.27
CA LYS A 60 -37.76 6.15 24.90
C LYS A 60 -37.74 7.24 25.98
N VAL A 61 -37.90 6.86 27.25
CA VAL A 61 -37.93 7.80 28.39
C VAL A 61 -36.55 8.44 28.58
N GLN A 62 -35.48 7.64 28.55
CA GLN A 62 -34.10 8.15 28.68
C GLN A 62 -33.72 9.07 27.52
N GLY A 63 -33.99 8.69 26.27
CA GLY A 63 -33.74 9.53 25.10
C GLY A 63 -34.51 10.84 25.14
N ASN A 64 -35.80 10.82 25.52
CA ASN A 64 -36.62 12.03 25.60
C ASN A 64 -36.19 12.94 26.75
N ARG A 65 -35.78 12.35 27.89
CA ARG A 65 -35.24 13.10 29.02
C ARG A 65 -33.93 13.79 28.64
N LYS A 66 -33.00 13.09 28.00
CA LYS A 66 -31.74 13.68 27.52
C LYS A 66 -31.97 14.76 26.46
N LEU A 67 -32.90 14.55 25.53
CA LEU A 67 -33.27 15.58 24.54
C LEU A 67 -33.81 16.84 25.25
N LYS A 68 -34.76 16.68 26.17
CA LYS A 68 -35.35 17.79 26.93
C LYS A 68 -34.29 18.54 27.73
N THR A 69 -33.47 17.85 28.51
CA THR A 69 -32.39 18.45 29.30
C THR A 69 -31.32 19.11 28.42
N GLY A 70 -30.96 18.49 27.30
CA GLY A 70 -30.00 19.05 26.35
C GLY A 70 -30.49 20.35 25.71
N LEU A 71 -31.80 20.47 25.43
CA LEU A 71 -32.43 21.70 24.93
C LEU A 71 -32.55 22.78 26.02
N GLU A 72 -32.93 22.40 27.24
CA GLU A 72 -33.08 23.32 28.38
C GLU A 72 -31.74 23.95 28.80
N VAL A 73 -30.66 23.15 28.81
CA VAL A 73 -29.31 23.57 29.22
C VAL A 73 -28.45 24.03 28.03
N ASN A 74 -28.98 23.91 26.80
CA ASN A 74 -28.27 24.19 25.54
C ASN A 74 -26.88 23.50 25.45
N ASN A 75 -26.81 22.24 25.90
CA ASN A 75 -25.57 21.47 25.95
C ASN A 75 -25.49 20.46 24.81
N LYS A 76 -24.52 20.67 23.89
CA LYS A 76 -24.31 19.83 22.71
C LYS A 76 -23.92 18.39 23.03
N HIS A 77 -23.25 18.12 24.14
CA HIS A 77 -22.86 16.76 24.53
C HIS A 77 -24.09 15.92 24.92
N ILE A 78 -24.99 16.48 25.74
CA ILE A 78 -26.23 15.82 26.14
C ILE A 78 -27.16 15.59 24.94
N LEU A 79 -27.19 16.54 24.00
CA LEU A 79 -27.93 16.38 22.74
C LEU A 79 -27.33 15.25 21.88
N ARG A 80 -26.00 15.09 21.86
CA ARG A 80 -25.34 13.99 21.14
C ARG A 80 -25.64 12.64 21.78
N GLU A 81 -25.61 12.55 23.10
CA GLU A 81 -26.02 11.34 23.81
C GLU A 81 -27.48 10.99 23.54
N ALA A 82 -28.38 12.00 23.50
CA ALA A 82 -29.78 11.76 23.11
C ALA A 82 -29.88 11.17 21.70
N VAL A 83 -29.03 11.63 20.76
CA VAL A 83 -28.96 11.06 19.42
C VAL A 83 -28.54 9.60 19.46
N ASP A 84 -27.63 9.17 20.35
CA ASP A 84 -27.24 7.76 20.46
C ASP A 84 -28.40 6.83 20.87
N PHE A 85 -29.33 7.32 21.70
CA PHE A 85 -30.59 6.61 22.02
C PHE A 85 -31.53 6.47 20.81
N TYR A 86 -31.35 7.30 19.77
CA TYR A 86 -32.25 7.37 18.60
C TYR A 86 -31.60 6.98 17.27
N SER A 87 -30.28 6.82 17.20
CA SER A 87 -29.52 6.74 15.93
C SER A 87 -28.70 5.47 15.76
N ASN A 88 -28.84 4.48 16.64
CA ASN A 88 -28.27 3.17 16.37
C ASN A 88 -29.09 2.44 15.29
N TRP A 89 -28.74 2.70 14.02
CA TRP A 89 -29.42 2.11 12.87
C TRP A 89 -29.30 0.59 12.82
N ARG A 90 -28.20 0.00 13.32
CA ARG A 90 -28.05 -1.47 13.37
C ARG A 90 -29.08 -2.09 14.31
N LYS A 91 -29.22 -1.57 15.53
CA LYS A 91 -30.25 -2.02 16.49
C LYS A 91 -31.66 -1.71 15.98
N CYS A 92 -31.89 -0.53 15.42
CA CYS A 92 -33.18 -0.17 14.82
C CYS A 92 -33.59 -1.14 13.69
N LEU A 93 -32.62 -1.57 12.88
CA LEU A 93 -32.83 -2.58 11.85
C LEU A 93 -33.17 -3.93 12.48
N GLU A 94 -32.39 -4.41 13.44
CA GLU A 94 -32.63 -5.66 14.16
C GLU A 94 -34.01 -5.69 14.84
N ASP A 95 -34.33 -4.67 15.63
CA ASP A 95 -35.62 -4.51 16.30
C ASP A 95 -36.77 -4.43 15.30
N GLY A 96 -36.57 -3.74 14.18
CA GLY A 96 -37.53 -3.67 13.08
C GLY A 96 -37.80 -5.05 12.47
N LEU A 97 -36.75 -5.85 12.23
CA LEU A 97 -36.87 -7.21 11.71
C LEU A 97 -37.49 -8.17 12.71
N ILE A 98 -37.20 -8.03 14.02
CA ILE A 98 -37.83 -8.83 15.08
C ILE A 98 -39.31 -8.47 15.18
N ALA A 99 -39.66 -7.20 15.17
CA ALA A 99 -41.05 -6.74 15.23
C ALA A 99 -41.88 -7.28 14.06
N GLN A 100 -41.30 -7.43 12.86
CA GLN A 100 -41.96 -8.07 11.71
C GLN A 100 -42.22 -9.57 11.92
N LYS A 101 -41.34 -10.26 12.65
CA LYS A 101 -41.54 -11.68 12.99
C LYS A 101 -42.66 -11.88 14.00
N LEU A 102 -42.79 -10.94 14.95
CA LEU A 102 -43.83 -10.96 15.97
C LEU A 102 -45.19 -10.54 15.40
N ASP A 103 -45.20 -9.47 14.59
CA ASP A 103 -46.39 -8.97 13.91
C ASP A 103 -46.04 -8.61 12.45
N SER A 104 -46.45 -9.50 11.54
CA SER A 104 -46.17 -9.35 10.11
C SER A 104 -46.98 -8.24 9.43
N ASP A 105 -48.02 -7.72 10.09
CA ASP A 105 -48.89 -6.65 9.57
C ASP A 105 -48.46 -5.26 10.09
N ASN A 106 -47.43 -5.19 10.93
CA ASN A 106 -46.88 -3.94 11.43
C ASN A 106 -46.09 -3.17 10.35
N VAL A 107 -46.78 -2.35 9.56
CA VAL A 107 -46.20 -1.50 8.50
C VAL A 107 -45.06 -0.60 9.01
N LYS A 108 -45.15 -0.12 10.27
CA LYS A 108 -44.12 0.75 10.86
C LYS A 108 -42.80 0.01 11.10
N ALA A 109 -42.85 -1.31 11.35
CA ALA A 109 -41.65 -2.13 11.52
C ALA A 109 -40.87 -2.24 10.19
N TYR A 110 -41.56 -2.46 9.07
CA TYR A 110 -40.96 -2.42 7.74
C TYR A 110 -40.40 -1.04 7.40
N PHE A 111 -41.11 0.04 7.72
CA PHE A 111 -40.63 1.40 7.48
C PHE A 111 -39.35 1.71 8.27
N ARG A 112 -39.31 1.36 9.56
CA ARG A 112 -38.13 1.55 10.41
C ARG A 112 -36.94 0.73 9.92
N ALA A 113 -37.17 -0.54 9.57
CA ALA A 113 -36.14 -1.41 9.00
C ALA A 113 -35.61 -0.88 7.66
N ALA A 114 -36.49 -0.45 6.75
CA ALA A 114 -36.09 0.13 5.46
C ALA A 114 -35.26 1.41 5.64
N LYS A 115 -35.70 2.33 6.52
CA LYS A 115 -34.98 3.56 6.81
C LYS A 115 -33.61 3.28 7.45
N ALA A 116 -33.54 2.34 8.39
CA ALA A 116 -32.29 1.93 9.00
C ALA A 116 -31.32 1.29 7.98
N ALA A 117 -31.83 0.42 7.11
CA ALA A 117 -31.04 -0.18 6.03
C ALA A 117 -30.52 0.87 5.03
N LEU A 118 -31.30 1.90 4.71
CA LEU A 118 -30.85 3.04 3.88
C LEU A 118 -29.66 3.78 4.50
N GLU A 119 -29.74 4.10 5.79
CA GLU A 119 -28.65 4.83 6.48
C GLU A 119 -27.42 3.95 6.70
N LEU A 120 -27.57 2.63 6.72
CA LEU A 120 -26.47 1.66 6.77
C LEU A 120 -25.85 1.35 5.38
N GLY A 121 -26.34 1.95 4.30
CA GLY A 121 -25.89 1.64 2.93
C GLY A 121 -26.30 0.24 2.45
N GLN A 122 -27.21 -0.44 3.16
CA GLN A 122 -27.72 -1.76 2.78
C GLN A 122 -28.87 -1.61 1.78
N PHE A 123 -28.59 -1.08 0.59
CA PHE A 123 -29.61 -0.70 -0.40
C PHE A 123 -30.49 -1.86 -0.85
N LYS A 124 -29.93 -3.07 -0.99
CA LYS A 124 -30.69 -4.28 -1.32
C LYS A 124 -31.74 -4.60 -0.25
N LEU A 125 -31.33 -4.65 1.03
CA LEU A 125 -32.24 -4.90 2.14
C LEU A 125 -33.27 -3.78 2.28
N CYS A 126 -32.86 -2.53 2.10
CA CYS A 126 -33.75 -1.37 2.09
C CYS A 126 -34.89 -1.55 1.07
N ARG A 127 -34.57 -1.93 -0.18
CA ARG A 127 -35.58 -2.23 -1.22
C ARG A 127 -36.52 -3.35 -0.80
N GLU A 128 -35.98 -4.48 -0.34
CA GLU A 128 -36.77 -5.63 0.09
C GLU A 128 -37.75 -5.25 1.22
N GLN A 129 -37.33 -4.42 2.17
CA GLN A 129 -38.17 -3.95 3.28
C GLN A 129 -39.24 -2.97 2.80
N CYS A 130 -38.92 -2.09 1.85
CA CYS A 130 -39.89 -1.20 1.22
C CYS A 130 -40.97 -1.98 0.44
N GLU A 131 -40.58 -2.98 -0.34
CA GLU A 131 -41.51 -3.82 -1.12
C GLU A 131 -42.45 -4.61 -0.20
N LYS A 132 -41.91 -5.24 0.85
CA LYS A 132 -42.72 -5.94 1.86
C LYS A 132 -43.68 -5.00 2.58
N GLY A 133 -43.23 -3.80 2.94
CA GLY A 133 -44.07 -2.78 3.58
C GLY A 133 -45.19 -2.28 2.67
N GLN A 134 -44.91 -2.03 1.39
CA GLN A 134 -45.92 -1.60 0.39
C GLN A 134 -46.96 -2.69 0.11
N ALA A 135 -46.57 -3.96 0.16
CA ALA A 135 -47.51 -5.08 0.02
C ALA A 135 -48.53 -5.13 1.17
N LYS A 136 -48.20 -4.58 2.34
CA LYS A 136 -49.08 -4.51 3.52
C LYS A 136 -49.96 -3.26 3.53
N ASP A 137 -49.42 -2.11 3.10
CA ASP A 137 -50.20 -0.88 2.93
C ASP A 137 -49.76 -0.12 1.67
N SER A 138 -50.57 -0.27 0.62
CA SER A 138 -50.34 0.38 -0.69
C SER A 138 -50.50 1.90 -0.67
N LYS A 139 -51.09 2.49 0.39
CA LYS A 139 -51.25 3.94 0.55
C LYS A 139 -50.07 4.59 1.26
N ALA A 140 -49.11 3.81 1.76
CA ALA A 140 -47.94 4.30 2.48
C ALA A 140 -46.90 4.93 1.53
N LEU A 141 -47.10 6.20 1.19
CA LEU A 141 -46.18 7.00 0.35
C LEU A 141 -44.74 7.08 0.88
N GLN A 142 -44.53 6.82 2.17
CA GLN A 142 -43.23 6.93 2.84
C GLN A 142 -42.18 5.94 2.29
N PHE A 143 -42.61 4.77 1.77
CA PHE A 143 -41.69 3.82 1.14
C PHE A 143 -41.17 4.28 -0.21
N SER A 144 -41.99 5.01 -1.00
CA SER A 144 -41.54 5.54 -2.30
C SER A 144 -40.41 6.57 -2.14
N SER A 145 -40.46 7.42 -1.11
CA SER A 145 -39.36 8.34 -0.80
C SER A 145 -38.08 7.61 -0.42
N ILE A 146 -38.17 6.55 0.39
CA ILE A 146 -37.01 5.76 0.81
C ILE A 146 -36.40 5.03 -0.40
N LEU A 147 -37.23 4.43 -1.26
CA LEU A 147 -36.76 3.76 -2.48
C LEU A 147 -36.03 4.73 -3.41
N LYS A 148 -36.58 5.93 -3.63
CA LYS A 148 -35.93 6.95 -4.45
C LYS A 148 -34.57 7.36 -3.87
N SER A 149 -34.50 7.60 -2.56
CA SER A 149 -33.25 7.91 -1.87
C SER A 149 -32.24 6.76 -1.90
N ALA A 150 -32.69 5.51 -1.80
CA ALA A 150 -31.84 4.33 -1.91
C ALA A 150 -31.24 4.19 -3.31
N GLN A 151 -32.07 4.35 -4.35
CA GLN A 151 -31.64 4.32 -5.75
C GLN A 151 -30.61 5.42 -6.05
N GLU A 152 -30.87 6.65 -5.61
CA GLU A 152 -29.96 7.77 -5.81
C GLU A 152 -28.61 7.54 -5.11
N ARG A 153 -28.61 7.17 -3.82
CA ARG A 153 -27.37 6.88 -3.07
C ARG A 153 -26.58 5.70 -3.65
N GLU A 154 -27.24 4.60 -4.00
CA GLU A 154 -26.60 3.43 -4.62
C GLU A 154 -25.95 3.80 -5.96
N SER A 155 -26.63 4.61 -6.79
CA SER A 155 -26.07 5.06 -8.07
C SER A 155 -24.83 5.94 -7.89
N ILE A 156 -24.84 6.83 -6.89
CA ILE A 156 -23.70 7.70 -6.56
C ILE A 156 -22.53 6.87 -6.04
N GLU A 157 -22.77 5.89 -5.17
CA GLU A 157 -21.72 5.04 -4.61
C GLU A 157 -21.09 4.15 -5.69
N LEU A 158 -21.91 3.57 -6.57
CA LEU A 158 -21.42 2.81 -7.71
C LEU A 158 -20.59 3.68 -8.66
N GLN A 159 -21.04 4.91 -8.96
CA GLN A 159 -20.28 5.86 -9.78
C GLN A 159 -18.94 6.22 -9.13
N LYS A 160 -18.91 6.45 -7.81
CA LYS A 160 -17.66 6.72 -7.08
C LYS A 160 -16.71 5.53 -7.13
N LYS A 161 -17.22 4.33 -6.86
CA LYS A 161 -16.43 3.09 -6.89
C LYS A 161 -15.86 2.82 -8.28
N THR A 162 -16.70 2.91 -9.32
CA THR A 162 -16.26 2.71 -10.71
C THR A 162 -15.28 3.79 -11.17
N ALA A 163 -15.48 5.05 -10.77
CA ALA A 163 -14.53 6.12 -11.04
C ALA A 163 -13.17 5.88 -10.36
N GLU A 164 -13.18 5.37 -9.13
CA GLU A 164 -11.96 5.03 -8.39
C GLU A 164 -11.24 3.83 -9.03
N GLU A 165 -11.96 2.79 -9.43
CA GLU A 165 -11.41 1.65 -10.16
C GLU A 165 -10.78 2.10 -11.49
N LEU A 166 -11.47 2.96 -12.26
CA LEU A 166 -10.94 3.52 -13.51
C LEU A 166 -9.69 4.37 -13.28
N ARG A 167 -9.66 5.18 -12.22
CA ARG A 167 -8.47 5.96 -11.84
C ARG A 167 -7.29 5.06 -11.50
N ASN A 168 -7.53 4.02 -10.70
CA ASN A 168 -6.49 3.06 -10.32
C ASN A 168 -5.99 2.27 -11.54
N MET A 169 -6.87 1.84 -12.43
CA MET A 169 -6.49 1.20 -13.69
C MET A 169 -5.68 2.14 -14.58
N ALA A 170 -6.11 3.39 -14.75
CA ALA A 170 -5.40 4.38 -15.55
C ALA A 170 -4.02 4.71 -14.97
N HIS A 171 -3.90 4.78 -13.65
CA HIS A 171 -2.62 4.98 -12.96
C HIS A 171 -1.65 3.81 -13.16
N LEU A 172 -2.14 2.57 -13.16
CA LEU A 172 -1.31 1.37 -13.33
C LEU A 172 -0.97 1.06 -14.80
N ALA A 173 -1.77 1.54 -15.76
CA ALA A 173 -1.61 1.20 -17.17
C ALA A 173 -0.22 1.52 -17.77
N PRO A 174 0.44 2.67 -17.48
CA PRO A 174 1.79 2.95 -17.97
C PRO A 174 2.83 1.95 -17.45
N PHE A 175 2.76 1.59 -16.17
CA PHE A 175 3.69 0.63 -15.55
C PHE A 175 3.50 -0.78 -16.08
N GLN A 176 2.24 -1.19 -16.33
CA GLN A 176 1.94 -2.45 -16.99
C GLN A 176 2.52 -2.48 -18.40
N LYS A 177 2.30 -1.42 -19.20
CA LYS A 177 2.84 -1.29 -20.55
C LYS A 177 4.37 -1.37 -20.56
N LEU A 178 5.03 -0.69 -19.63
CA LEU A 178 6.49 -0.72 -19.47
C LEU A 178 7.00 -2.12 -19.09
N ALA A 179 6.40 -2.76 -18.08
CA ALA A 179 6.78 -4.11 -17.68
C ALA A 179 6.58 -5.12 -18.82
N ASP A 180 5.48 -5.02 -19.56
CA ASP A 180 5.21 -5.88 -20.73
C ASP A 180 6.23 -5.63 -21.86
N ALA A 181 6.67 -4.37 -22.06
CA ALA A 181 7.71 -4.03 -23.02
C ALA A 181 9.08 -4.62 -22.66
N ILE A 182 9.45 -4.62 -21.37
CA ILE A 182 10.68 -5.25 -20.85
C ILE A 182 10.63 -6.78 -21.05
N LEU A 183 9.52 -7.41 -20.63
CA LEU A 183 9.37 -8.87 -20.69
C LEU A 183 9.27 -9.39 -22.12
N SER A 184 8.56 -8.70 -23.01
CA SER A 184 8.42 -9.10 -24.43
C SER A 184 9.74 -9.09 -25.18
N ARG A 185 10.71 -8.28 -24.75
CA ARG A 185 12.08 -8.26 -25.26
C ARG A 185 12.98 -9.36 -24.68
N GLY A 186 12.51 -10.10 -23.67
CA GLY A 186 13.30 -11.13 -23.00
C GLY A 186 14.30 -10.59 -21.97
N ILE A 187 14.15 -9.33 -21.55
CA ILE A 187 15.00 -8.71 -20.54
C ILE A 187 14.61 -9.24 -19.16
N LYS A 188 15.59 -9.73 -18.41
CA LYS A 188 15.41 -10.24 -17.04
C LYS A 188 15.87 -9.17 -16.06
N VAL A 189 15.02 -8.77 -15.13
CA VAL A 189 15.33 -7.79 -14.08
C VAL A 189 15.28 -8.47 -12.72
N CYS A 190 16.21 -8.18 -11.81
CA CYS A 190 16.21 -8.61 -10.42
C CYS A 190 16.30 -7.41 -9.46
N LEU A 191 16.39 -7.69 -8.16
CA LEU A 191 16.59 -6.65 -7.15
C LEU A 191 17.86 -5.83 -7.43
N PRO A 192 17.82 -4.52 -7.15
CA PRO A 192 18.96 -3.64 -7.39
C PRO A 192 20.15 -3.99 -6.51
N GLN A 193 21.38 -3.86 -7.06
CA GLN A 193 22.65 -4.01 -6.32
C GLN A 193 23.08 -2.74 -5.60
N VAL A 194 22.56 -1.61 -6.09
CA VAL A 194 22.87 -0.27 -5.60
C VAL A 194 21.56 0.42 -5.28
N ARG A 195 21.56 1.32 -4.30
CA ARG A 195 20.36 2.08 -3.98
C ARG A 195 20.01 2.99 -5.15
N LEU A 196 18.82 2.80 -5.70
CA LEU A 196 18.28 3.61 -6.78
C LEU A 196 17.40 4.71 -6.21
N GLU A 197 17.57 5.93 -6.72
CA GLU A 197 16.62 7.02 -6.55
C GLU A 197 15.39 6.77 -7.45
N ASP A 198 14.23 7.34 -7.08
CA ASP A 198 12.96 7.14 -7.80
C ASP A 198 13.02 7.53 -9.29
N ARG A 199 13.94 8.43 -9.65
CA ARG A 199 14.15 8.86 -11.04
C ARG A 199 14.83 7.80 -11.93
N TYR A 200 15.50 6.80 -11.35
CA TYR A 200 16.23 5.78 -12.11
C TYR A 200 15.33 4.57 -12.39
N HIS A 201 14.45 4.72 -13.38
CA HIS A 201 13.64 3.63 -13.92
C HIS A 201 13.62 3.71 -15.46
N PRO A 202 13.48 2.58 -16.18
CA PRO A 202 13.34 2.60 -17.62
C PRO A 202 12.06 3.31 -18.05
N THR A 203 12.08 3.92 -19.22
CA THR A 203 10.92 4.58 -19.84
C THR A 203 10.69 4.02 -21.25
N LEU A 204 9.52 4.36 -21.82
CA LEU A 204 9.22 4.11 -23.22
C LEU A 204 9.18 5.44 -23.96
N ASP A 205 9.82 5.49 -25.13
CA ASP A 205 9.66 6.61 -26.05
C ASP A 205 8.28 6.59 -26.77
N GLU A 206 8.03 7.56 -27.64
CA GLU A 206 6.78 7.65 -28.41
C GLU A 206 6.58 6.45 -29.37
N ALA A 207 7.67 5.85 -29.85
CA ALA A 207 7.66 4.69 -30.74
C ALA A 207 7.51 3.35 -29.98
N GLY A 208 7.65 3.37 -28.65
CA GLY A 208 7.60 2.19 -27.80
C GLY A 208 8.93 1.48 -27.62
N HIS A 209 10.06 2.14 -27.90
CA HIS A 209 11.40 1.67 -27.59
C HIS A 209 11.75 1.96 -26.12
N LEU A 210 12.53 1.05 -25.52
CA LEU A 210 13.02 1.24 -24.17
C LEU A 210 14.17 2.24 -24.13
N GLN A 211 14.10 3.13 -23.15
CA GLN A 211 15.20 3.99 -22.74
C GLN A 211 15.56 3.63 -21.31
N TRP A 212 16.82 3.29 -21.08
CA TRP A 212 17.29 2.87 -19.77
C TRP A 212 18.23 3.90 -19.16
N PRO A 213 18.04 4.27 -17.89
CA PRO A 213 19.15 4.78 -17.12
C PRO A 213 20.19 3.68 -16.93
N VAL A 214 21.46 3.99 -17.10
CA VAL A 214 22.59 3.05 -16.97
C VAL A 214 23.59 3.61 -15.97
N MET A 215 24.05 2.78 -15.05
CA MET A 215 25.06 3.16 -14.07
C MET A 215 26.41 2.53 -14.41
N ILE A 216 27.46 3.35 -14.46
CA ILE A 216 28.83 2.93 -14.70
C ILE A 216 29.63 3.11 -13.42
N MET A 217 30.18 2.01 -12.92
CA MET A 217 31.02 1.98 -11.73
C MET A 217 32.50 1.97 -12.12
N TYR A 218 33.29 2.79 -11.44
CA TYR A 218 34.75 2.80 -11.51
C TYR A 218 35.31 2.30 -10.17
N PRO A 219 35.38 0.97 -9.97
CA PRO A 219 35.60 0.40 -8.65
C PRO A 219 37.02 0.65 -8.11
N GLU A 220 38.01 0.97 -8.97
CA GLU A 220 39.36 1.36 -8.55
C GLU A 220 39.40 2.74 -7.90
N ALA A 221 38.60 3.67 -8.43
CA ALA A 221 38.54 5.07 -7.97
C ALA A 221 37.40 5.33 -6.96
N MET A 222 36.55 4.32 -6.72
CA MET A 222 35.28 4.46 -5.97
C MET A 222 34.41 5.59 -6.52
N GLN A 223 34.38 5.74 -7.84
CA GLN A 223 33.55 6.70 -8.55
C GLN A 223 32.42 5.99 -9.29
N GLN A 224 31.39 6.75 -9.63
CA GLN A 224 30.28 6.28 -10.46
C GLN A 224 29.82 7.40 -11.38
N ASP A 225 29.36 7.04 -12.58
CA ASP A 225 28.64 7.92 -13.50
C ASP A 225 27.26 7.33 -13.79
N SER A 226 26.30 8.21 -14.06
CA SER A 226 24.95 7.84 -14.47
C SER A 226 24.66 8.37 -15.86
N ILE A 227 24.31 7.48 -16.78
CA ILE A 227 23.68 7.83 -18.05
C ILE A 227 22.17 7.84 -17.80
N GLU A 228 21.54 9.00 -17.97
CA GLU A 228 20.10 9.14 -17.65
C GLU A 228 19.20 8.44 -18.69
N CYS A 229 19.63 8.43 -19.95
CA CYS A 229 18.86 7.90 -21.07
C CYS A 229 19.80 7.21 -22.06
N PHE A 230 19.73 5.88 -22.11
CA PHE A 230 20.40 5.05 -23.10
C PHE A 230 19.33 4.31 -23.91
N HIS A 231 19.17 4.68 -25.18
CA HIS A 231 18.20 4.06 -26.07
C HIS A 231 18.59 2.61 -26.38
N GLU A 232 17.61 1.70 -26.42
CA GLU A 232 17.89 0.26 -26.55
C GLU A 232 18.55 -0.15 -27.87
N GLU A 233 18.39 0.64 -28.93
CA GLU A 233 19.01 0.39 -30.23
C GLU A 233 20.41 1.01 -30.37
N ASP A 234 20.80 1.91 -29.47
CA ASP A 234 22.11 2.54 -29.50
C ASP A 234 23.19 1.53 -29.08
N THR A 235 24.36 1.65 -29.70
CA THR A 235 25.50 0.78 -29.39
C THR A 235 26.24 1.24 -28.15
N VAL A 236 26.77 0.29 -27.40
CA VAL A 236 27.65 0.59 -26.26
C VAL A 236 28.88 1.38 -26.70
N ALA A 237 29.43 1.09 -27.88
CA ALA A 237 30.57 1.80 -28.44
C ALA A 237 30.27 3.30 -28.65
N ALA A 238 29.12 3.64 -29.23
CA ALA A 238 28.71 5.03 -29.43
C ALA A 238 28.57 5.77 -28.09
N GLN A 239 27.94 5.15 -27.09
CA GLN A 239 27.84 5.74 -25.76
C GLN A 239 29.22 5.94 -25.10
N MET A 240 30.17 5.02 -25.32
CA MET A 240 31.54 5.17 -24.83
C MET A 240 32.33 6.24 -25.57
N ASP A 241 32.04 6.48 -26.85
CA ASP A 241 32.62 7.60 -27.60
C ASP A 241 32.15 8.95 -27.03
N GLU A 242 30.89 9.05 -26.60
CA GLU A 242 30.38 10.26 -25.94
C GLU A 242 30.97 10.51 -24.56
N MET A 243 31.36 9.45 -23.84
CA MET A 243 31.91 9.55 -22.49
C MET A 243 33.44 9.71 -22.44
N PHE A 244 34.16 9.03 -23.34
CA PHE A 244 35.63 8.93 -23.32
C PHE A 244 36.29 9.36 -24.63
N GLY A 245 35.51 9.86 -25.60
CA GLY A 245 36.00 10.28 -26.90
C GLY A 245 36.96 11.47 -26.84
N PRO A 246 37.63 11.79 -27.95
CA PRO A 246 38.68 12.82 -27.99
C PRO A 246 38.19 14.23 -27.64
N ASP A 247 36.89 14.51 -27.85
CA ASP A 247 36.28 15.81 -27.58
C ASP A 247 35.75 15.93 -26.13
N THR A 248 35.90 14.89 -25.32
CA THR A 248 35.44 14.87 -23.93
C THR A 248 36.52 15.37 -22.97
N PRO A 249 36.17 16.16 -21.94
CA PRO A 249 37.14 16.57 -20.94
C PRO A 249 37.65 15.34 -20.17
N PRO A 250 38.94 15.29 -19.80
CA PRO A 250 39.48 14.20 -18.99
C PRO A 250 38.73 14.06 -17.66
N LEU A 251 38.59 12.83 -17.20
CA LEU A 251 38.00 12.52 -15.89
C LEU A 251 38.85 13.15 -14.79
N SER A 252 38.25 14.05 -14.00
CA SER A 252 38.97 14.84 -12.98
C SER A 252 39.64 13.97 -11.89
N TRP A 253 39.09 12.79 -11.65
CA TRP A 253 39.61 11.81 -10.68
C TRP A 253 40.64 10.85 -11.28
N ASP A 254 40.77 10.75 -12.61
CA ASP A 254 41.73 9.88 -13.28
C ASP A 254 43.08 10.58 -13.47
N SER A 255 43.80 10.80 -12.37
CA SER A 255 45.10 11.49 -12.40
C SER A 255 46.16 10.78 -13.24
N LYS A 256 45.99 9.48 -13.54
CA LYS A 256 46.93 8.68 -14.33
C LYS A 256 46.55 8.61 -15.83
N GLY A 257 45.36 9.10 -16.21
CA GLY A 257 44.86 9.00 -17.58
C GLY A 257 44.74 7.56 -18.07
N GLU A 258 44.30 6.64 -17.20
CA GLU A 258 44.17 5.22 -17.53
C GLU A 258 42.83 4.88 -18.21
N TYR A 259 41.80 5.67 -17.96
CA TYR A 259 40.44 5.50 -18.50
C TYR A 259 40.27 6.29 -19.80
N THR A 260 41.02 5.89 -20.83
CA THR A 260 40.86 6.42 -22.19
C THR A 260 39.96 5.52 -23.03
N ARG A 261 39.41 6.06 -24.13
CA ARG A 261 38.56 5.30 -25.05
C ARG A 261 39.14 3.97 -25.53
N ASP A 262 40.45 3.94 -25.81
CA ASP A 262 41.18 2.74 -26.27
C ASP A 262 41.45 1.71 -25.18
N ARG A 263 41.39 2.15 -23.91
CA ARG A 263 41.76 1.34 -22.75
C ARG A 263 40.54 0.91 -21.93
N VAL A 264 39.44 1.64 -21.97
CA VAL A 264 38.27 1.33 -21.16
C VAL A 264 37.56 0.07 -21.67
N GLU A 265 37.39 -0.90 -20.78
CA GLU A 265 36.59 -2.10 -21.00
C GLU A 265 35.42 -2.09 -20.01
N LEU A 266 34.25 -2.53 -20.46
CA LEU A 266 33.06 -2.63 -19.62
C LEU A 266 32.81 -4.09 -19.24
N TYR A 267 32.33 -4.31 -18.02
CA TYR A 267 31.97 -5.62 -17.50
C TYR A 267 30.60 -5.57 -16.82
N TYR A 268 29.87 -6.68 -16.85
CA TYR A 268 28.70 -6.89 -16.00
C TYR A 268 28.84 -8.19 -15.18
N LEU A 269 28.06 -8.31 -14.12
CA LEU A 269 28.00 -9.52 -13.32
C LEU A 269 26.91 -10.45 -13.87
N SER A 270 27.29 -11.63 -14.37
CA SER A 270 26.34 -12.65 -14.83
C SER A 270 25.52 -13.22 -13.68
N TYR A 271 24.27 -13.61 -13.95
CA TYR A 271 23.35 -14.22 -12.98
C TYR A 271 23.25 -13.44 -11.66
N ALA A 272 23.22 -12.10 -11.75
CA ALA A 272 23.31 -11.19 -10.61
C ALA A 272 22.28 -11.50 -9.52
N GLY A 273 21.08 -11.95 -9.88
CA GLY A 273 20.04 -12.40 -8.96
C GLY A 273 18.93 -13.17 -9.64
N ARG A 274 17.91 -13.55 -8.85
CA ARG A 274 16.70 -14.19 -9.37
C ARG A 274 15.85 -13.16 -10.14
N PRO A 275 15.43 -13.45 -11.38
CA PRO A 275 14.52 -12.58 -12.12
C PRO A 275 13.18 -12.41 -11.38
N LEU A 276 12.65 -11.19 -11.42
CA LEU A 276 11.31 -10.86 -10.95
C LEU A 276 10.24 -11.47 -11.86
N ASP A 277 9.11 -11.87 -11.27
CA ASP A 277 7.92 -12.16 -12.05
C ASP A 277 7.24 -10.87 -12.56
N ARG A 278 6.18 -11.03 -13.36
CA ARG A 278 5.47 -9.89 -13.96
C ARG A 278 4.87 -8.94 -12.92
N GLU A 279 4.26 -9.46 -11.86
CA GLU A 279 3.59 -8.64 -10.85
C GLU A 279 4.63 -7.87 -10.02
N GLN A 280 5.71 -8.53 -9.65
CA GLN A 280 6.86 -7.93 -9.00
C GLN A 280 7.52 -6.85 -9.86
N LEU A 281 7.67 -7.10 -11.17
CA LEU A 281 8.25 -6.11 -12.10
C LEU A 281 7.37 -4.87 -12.22
N ILE A 282 6.04 -5.02 -12.31
CA ILE A 282 5.09 -3.90 -12.34
C ILE A 282 5.23 -3.02 -11.09
N LEU A 283 5.44 -3.62 -9.92
CA LEU A 283 5.68 -2.89 -8.68
C LEU A 283 7.08 -2.24 -8.67
N ALA A 284 8.10 -2.96 -9.12
CA ALA A 284 9.47 -2.48 -9.17
C ALA A 284 9.63 -1.23 -10.04
N VAL A 285 9.01 -1.19 -11.22
CA VAL A 285 9.04 0.01 -12.10
C VAL A 285 8.25 1.20 -11.52
N GLN A 286 7.46 1.00 -10.46
CA GLN A 286 6.85 2.07 -9.66
C GLN A 286 7.75 2.53 -8.50
N GLY A 287 8.97 1.97 -8.37
CA GLY A 287 9.85 2.18 -7.23
C GLY A 287 9.53 1.29 -6.01
N LYS A 288 8.57 0.35 -6.13
CA LYS A 288 8.14 -0.54 -5.04
C LYS A 288 8.81 -1.91 -5.19
N TRP A 289 10.01 -2.04 -4.66
CA TRP A 289 10.77 -3.29 -4.72
C TRP A 289 10.25 -4.35 -3.72
N PRO A 290 10.25 -5.65 -4.08
CA PRO A 290 9.95 -6.74 -3.15
C PRO A 290 10.84 -6.70 -1.89
N ASP A 291 10.29 -7.18 -0.76
CA ASP A 291 10.95 -7.28 0.56
C ASP A 291 11.42 -5.96 1.22
N GLY A 292 11.02 -4.80 0.69
CA GLY A 292 11.25 -3.49 1.34
C GLY A 292 12.73 -3.07 1.43
N SER A 293 13.65 -3.88 0.93
CA SER A 293 15.08 -3.66 1.04
C SER A 293 15.72 -3.57 -0.35
N ALA A 294 15.86 -2.35 -0.86
CA ALA A 294 17.01 -2.05 -1.72
C ALA A 294 18.34 -2.42 -1.03
N ASP A 295 18.33 -2.59 0.31
CA ASP A 295 19.46 -2.95 1.16
C ASP A 295 19.84 -4.45 1.18
N SER A 296 18.96 -5.38 0.80
CA SER A 296 19.34 -6.82 0.80
C SER A 296 20.20 -7.20 -0.41
N GLY A 297 20.18 -6.37 -1.47
CA GLY A 297 20.79 -6.67 -2.75
C GLY A 297 20.22 -7.94 -3.41
N PRO A 298 20.68 -8.29 -4.61
CA PRO A 298 20.31 -9.55 -5.21
C PRO A 298 21.02 -10.73 -4.53
N GLN A 299 20.27 -11.79 -4.28
CA GLN A 299 20.81 -13.04 -3.75
C GLN A 299 21.33 -13.92 -4.89
N ARG A 300 22.50 -14.54 -4.69
CA ARG A 300 23.10 -15.48 -5.66
C ARG A 300 22.08 -16.58 -5.99
N TYR A 301 21.82 -16.78 -7.29
CA TYR A 301 20.80 -17.72 -7.76
C TYR A 301 21.38 -18.74 -8.75
N GLY A 302 20.98 -20.00 -8.59
CA GLY A 302 21.29 -21.10 -9.51
C GLY A 302 22.61 -21.83 -9.22
N GLN A 303 22.85 -22.90 -9.99
CA GLN A 303 24.09 -23.70 -9.92
C GLN A 303 25.30 -22.99 -10.55
N LYS A 304 25.05 -21.93 -11.35
CA LYS A 304 26.08 -21.13 -12.00
C LYS A 304 26.47 -19.98 -11.05
N ALA A 305 27.74 -19.92 -10.65
CA ALA A 305 28.25 -18.79 -9.88
C ALA A 305 28.23 -17.51 -10.74
N ALA A 306 27.91 -16.38 -10.12
CA ALA A 306 27.97 -15.07 -10.76
C ALA A 306 29.43 -14.74 -11.11
N MET A 307 29.71 -14.48 -12.39
CA MET A 307 31.05 -14.16 -12.90
C MET A 307 31.05 -12.86 -13.68
N TRP A 308 32.20 -12.17 -13.69
CA TRP A 308 32.42 -11.00 -14.54
C TRP A 308 32.42 -11.40 -16.02
N ARG A 309 31.61 -10.70 -16.81
CA ARG A 309 31.52 -10.88 -18.26
C ARG A 309 31.90 -9.57 -18.93
N GLN A 310 32.85 -9.64 -19.85
CA GLN A 310 33.23 -8.48 -20.65
C GLN A 310 32.10 -8.17 -21.64
N VAL A 311 31.73 -6.90 -21.72
CA VAL A 311 30.74 -6.40 -22.69
C VAL A 311 31.39 -6.29 -24.06
N ASP A 312 30.74 -6.84 -25.08
CA ASP A 312 31.05 -6.51 -26.46
C ASP A 312 30.46 -5.13 -26.78
N GLN A 313 31.32 -4.14 -26.95
CA GLN A 313 30.88 -2.76 -27.16
C GLN A 313 30.17 -2.55 -28.52
N GLN A 314 30.28 -3.49 -29.46
CA GLN A 314 29.56 -3.40 -30.74
C GLN A 314 28.07 -3.75 -30.62
N MET A 315 27.66 -4.35 -29.50
CA MET A 315 26.26 -4.66 -29.24
C MET A 315 25.45 -3.39 -29.01
N SER A 316 24.18 -3.43 -29.45
CA SER A 316 23.19 -2.49 -28.93
C SER A 316 22.92 -2.75 -27.46
N LEU A 317 22.37 -1.76 -26.75
CA LEU A 317 21.96 -1.96 -25.38
C LEU A 317 20.96 -3.12 -25.26
N LEU A 318 19.97 -3.21 -26.15
CA LEU A 318 19.01 -4.32 -26.17
C LEU A 318 19.71 -5.69 -26.28
N GLN A 319 20.68 -5.82 -27.19
CA GLN A 319 21.44 -7.06 -27.36
C GLN A 319 22.21 -7.43 -26.08
N LEU A 320 22.79 -6.43 -25.40
CA LEU A 320 23.43 -6.64 -24.10
C LEU A 320 22.41 -7.11 -23.04
N LEU A 321 21.28 -6.41 -22.87
CA LEU A 321 20.27 -6.70 -21.86
C LEU A 321 19.56 -8.05 -22.04
N THR A 322 19.59 -8.59 -23.26
CA THR A 322 18.97 -9.87 -23.62
C THR A 322 19.93 -11.06 -23.59
N CYS A 323 21.21 -10.83 -23.23
CA CYS A 323 22.17 -11.91 -23.02
C CYS A 323 21.62 -12.97 -22.03
N GLU A 324 21.81 -14.25 -22.34
CA GLU A 324 21.22 -15.37 -21.57
C GLU A 324 21.66 -15.35 -20.10
N ASP A 325 22.89 -14.94 -19.84
CA ASP A 325 23.52 -14.86 -18.53
C ASP A 325 23.39 -13.48 -17.87
N TYR A 326 22.85 -12.47 -18.54
CA TYR A 326 22.62 -11.16 -17.92
C TYR A 326 21.23 -11.09 -17.28
N VAL A 327 21.21 -10.71 -16.00
CA VAL A 327 20.00 -10.36 -15.24
C VAL A 327 20.26 -8.97 -14.68
N VAL A 328 19.47 -8.00 -15.12
CA VAL A 328 19.64 -6.58 -14.83
C VAL A 328 19.32 -6.30 -13.35
N PRO A 329 20.27 -5.84 -12.53
CA PRO A 329 20.03 -5.56 -11.12
C PRO A 329 19.37 -4.19 -10.94
N GLY A 330 18.05 -4.15 -11.12
CA GLY A 330 17.23 -2.95 -11.12
C GLY A 330 17.39 -2.12 -12.39
N ILE A 331 18.58 -1.57 -12.61
CA ILE A 331 19.00 -0.89 -13.85
C ILE A 331 20.30 -1.53 -14.37
N PRO A 332 20.66 -1.36 -15.65
CA PRO A 332 21.94 -1.86 -16.16
C PRO A 332 23.09 -1.25 -15.36
N LEU A 333 23.83 -2.13 -14.68
CA LEU A 333 25.00 -1.79 -13.89
C LEU A 333 26.23 -2.37 -14.58
N LEU A 334 27.09 -1.47 -15.07
CA LEU A 334 28.31 -1.80 -15.80
C LEU A 334 29.53 -1.33 -15.00
N PHE A 335 30.63 -2.05 -15.12
CA PHE A 335 31.88 -1.77 -14.42
C PHE A 335 32.94 -1.42 -15.46
N ALA A 336 33.39 -0.16 -15.45
CA ALA A 336 34.46 0.31 -16.30
C ALA A 336 35.81 -0.03 -15.67
N ILE A 337 36.67 -0.70 -16.42
CA ILE A 337 37.99 -1.14 -15.99
C ILE A 337 39.01 -0.77 -17.06
N ALA A 338 40.09 -0.09 -16.67
CA ALA A 338 41.18 0.24 -17.57
C ALA A 338 42.00 -1.01 -17.94
N LYS A 339 42.20 -1.22 -19.25
CA LYS A 339 43.02 -2.30 -19.80
C LYS A 339 44.49 -2.11 -19.42
N GLY A 340 45.15 -3.23 -19.13
CA GLY A 340 46.58 -3.30 -18.83
C GLY A 340 46.97 -2.94 -17.39
N THR A 341 46.01 -2.62 -16.52
CA THR A 341 46.30 -2.29 -15.11
C THR A 341 46.45 -3.55 -14.24
N GLU A 342 47.18 -3.44 -13.13
CA GLU A 342 47.21 -4.51 -12.11
C GLU A 342 45.84 -4.71 -11.45
N TYR A 343 45.07 -3.63 -11.33
CA TYR A 343 43.72 -3.66 -10.78
C TYR A 343 42.83 -4.63 -11.57
N LYS A 344 42.84 -4.57 -12.90
CA LYS A 344 42.08 -5.49 -13.77
C LYS A 344 42.37 -6.96 -13.43
N LYS A 345 43.65 -7.32 -13.24
CA LYS A 345 44.04 -8.70 -12.91
C LYS A 345 43.42 -9.14 -11.58
N ARG A 346 43.42 -8.26 -10.57
CA ARG A 346 42.81 -8.53 -9.27
C ARG A 346 41.29 -8.63 -9.37
N PHE A 347 40.65 -7.67 -10.05
CA PHE A 347 39.20 -7.61 -10.27
C PHE A 347 38.65 -8.90 -10.88
N LEU A 348 39.26 -9.37 -11.98
CA LEU A 348 38.82 -10.60 -12.65
C LEU A 348 39.05 -11.85 -11.79
N SER A 349 40.12 -11.90 -10.99
CA SER A 349 40.38 -13.05 -10.10
C SER A 349 39.42 -13.15 -8.90
N GLN A 350 38.83 -12.03 -8.46
CA GLN A 350 37.87 -12.01 -7.35
C GLN A 350 36.47 -12.53 -7.77
N GLY A 351 36.08 -12.34 -9.03
CA GLY A 351 34.79 -12.82 -9.54
C GLY A 351 34.78 -14.28 -10.05
N MET A 352 35.91 -15.00 -9.94
CA MET A 352 36.01 -16.42 -10.32
C MET A 352 35.96 -17.39 -9.13
N LYS A 353 35.63 -16.90 -7.91
CA LYS A 353 35.60 -17.71 -6.68
C LYS A 353 34.20 -18.05 -6.19
#